data_AF-A0A832TUR2-F1
#
_entry.id   AF-A0A832TUR2-F1
#
_cell.length_a   1.000
_cell.length_b   1.000
_cell.length_c   1.000
_cell.angle_alpha   90.00
_cell.angle_beta   90.00
_cell.angle_gamma   90.00
#
_symmetry.space_group_name_H-M   'P 1'
#
loop_
_entity.id
_entity.type
_entity.pdbx_description
1 polymer ?
#
loop_
_entity_poly.entity_id
_entity_poly.type
_entity_poly.pdbx_seq_one_letter_code
_entity_poly.pdbx_strand_id
1 'polypeptide(L)'
;MATVKSPGTGIEYRTAQPERFRQIARTPAVQRFEVRDRVLKSSIEPEDYRELVLLDEFLAHHVCQDAIRNVQCMLLWTEWVRLFQRTTHRFPRVILENELRAIITGMMAVDIANDTTRGPVYCGLRFVP
;
A
#
# COMPACT_ATOMS: atom_id res chain seq x y z
N MET A 1 15.52 -29.51 10.48
CA MET A 1 15.89 -28.36 11.33
C MET A 1 17.37 -28.11 11.19
N ALA A 2 17.76 -27.00 10.56
CA ALA A 2 19.15 -26.55 10.53
C ALA A 2 19.15 -25.01 10.52
N THR A 3 19.71 -24.42 11.56
CA THR A 3 19.79 -22.97 11.78
C THR A 3 21.15 -22.50 11.31
N VAL A 4 21.22 -21.75 10.20
CA VAL A 4 22.45 -21.07 9.78
C VAL A 4 22.41 -19.66 10.37
N LYS A 5 23.23 -19.40 11.40
CA LYS A 5 23.48 -18.05 11.92
C LYS A 5 24.59 -17.42 11.09
N SER A 6 24.27 -16.40 10.30
CA SER A 6 25.26 -15.51 9.71
C SER A 6 25.60 -14.39 10.70
N PRO A 7 26.89 -14.09 10.96
CA PRO A 7 27.28 -12.99 11.84
C PRO A 7 27.10 -11.67 11.10
N GLY A 8 26.25 -10.78 11.63
CA GLY A 8 26.30 -9.36 11.30
C GLY A 8 25.31 -8.84 10.24
N THR A 9 24.05 -9.27 10.24
CA THR A 9 22.92 -8.41 9.85
C THR A 9 21.64 -9.07 10.36
N GLY A 10 20.89 -8.38 11.24
CA GLY A 10 19.65 -8.89 11.84
C GLY A 10 18.48 -8.88 10.86
N ILE A 11 18.63 -9.53 9.71
CA ILE A 11 17.52 -9.76 8.78
C ILE A 11 17.20 -11.26 8.85
N GLU A 12 16.14 -11.60 9.55
CA GLU A 12 15.60 -12.96 9.54
C GLU A 12 14.80 -13.16 8.25
N TYR A 13 15.45 -13.73 7.23
CA TYR A 13 14.75 -14.27 6.07
C TYR A 13 14.08 -15.59 6.45
N ARG A 14 12.85 -15.53 6.96
CA ARG A 14 11.94 -16.67 6.90
C ARG A 14 11.07 -16.52 5.67
N THR A 15 11.40 -17.25 4.61
CA THR A 15 10.52 -18.23 3.92
C THR A 15 11.28 -18.74 2.69
N ALA A 16 11.33 -20.06 2.52
CA ALA A 16 11.90 -20.71 1.36
C ALA A 16 11.22 -20.20 0.08
N GLN A 17 11.99 -19.70 -0.89
CA GLN A 17 11.51 -19.50 -2.24
C GLN A 17 11.19 -20.87 -2.86
N PRO A 18 9.96 -21.15 -3.29
CA PRO A 18 9.73 -22.19 -4.27
C PRO A 18 10.04 -21.59 -5.65
N GLU A 19 10.90 -22.28 -6.37
CA GLU A 19 11.15 -22.22 -7.83
C GLU A 19 9.85 -22.06 -8.64
N ARG A 20 9.32 -20.85 -8.79
CA ARG A 20 8.27 -20.51 -9.77
C ARG A 20 8.49 -19.12 -10.36
N PHE A 21 9.72 -18.84 -10.80
CA PHE A 21 9.93 -17.88 -11.89
C PHE A 21 9.50 -18.52 -13.20
N ARG A 22 8.20 -18.55 -13.51
CA ARG A 22 7.73 -18.60 -14.90
C ARG A 22 6.42 -17.82 -15.05
N GLN A 23 6.51 -16.77 -15.87
CA GLN A 23 5.43 -16.11 -16.60
C GLN A 23 4.41 -15.35 -15.75
N ILE A 24 4.70 -14.09 -15.45
CA ILE A 24 3.63 -13.10 -15.33
C ILE A 24 3.31 -12.66 -16.75
N ALA A 25 2.28 -13.28 -17.32
CA ALA A 25 1.60 -12.75 -18.49
C ALA A 25 1.27 -11.27 -18.21
N ARG A 26 1.52 -10.40 -19.21
CA ARG A 26 1.02 -9.02 -19.18
C ARG A 26 -0.50 -9.08 -19.03
N THR A 27 -1.00 -8.91 -17.82
CA THR A 27 -2.44 -8.86 -17.57
C THR A 27 -2.97 -7.59 -18.24
N PRO A 28 -3.86 -7.71 -19.23
CA PRO A 28 -4.38 -6.54 -19.92
C PRO A 28 -5.19 -5.68 -18.96
N ALA A 29 -5.23 -4.37 -19.21
CA ALA A 29 -5.89 -3.33 -18.41
C ALA A 29 -7.38 -3.59 -18.05
N VAL A 30 -7.98 -4.65 -18.61
CA VAL A 30 -9.36 -5.08 -18.38
C VAL A 30 -9.61 -5.51 -16.93
N GLN A 31 -8.62 -6.11 -16.23
CA GLN A 31 -8.79 -6.48 -14.81
C GLN A 31 -8.72 -5.29 -13.83
N ARG A 32 -8.20 -4.13 -14.26
CA ARG A 32 -8.22 -2.90 -13.45
C ARG A 32 -9.64 -2.36 -13.24
N PHE A 33 -10.59 -2.74 -14.10
CA PHE A 33 -11.98 -2.32 -14.02
C PHE A 33 -12.86 -3.26 -13.19
N GLU A 34 -12.56 -4.56 -13.11
CA GLU A 34 -13.41 -5.52 -12.39
C GLU A 34 -13.36 -5.37 -10.85
N VAL A 35 -12.23 -4.92 -10.30
CA VAL A 35 -12.13 -4.57 -8.86
C VAL A 35 -12.91 -3.29 -8.56
N ARG A 36 -12.96 -2.33 -9.51
CA ARG A 36 -13.85 -1.16 -9.42
C ARG A 36 -15.32 -1.60 -9.42
N ASP A 37 -15.71 -2.52 -10.29
CA ASP A 37 -17.12 -2.88 -10.51
C ASP A 37 -17.76 -3.70 -9.38
N ARG A 38 -16.98 -4.47 -8.62
CA ARG A 38 -17.52 -5.24 -7.48
C ARG A 38 -17.80 -4.40 -6.23
N VAL A 39 -17.19 -3.23 -6.10
CA VAL A 39 -17.45 -2.29 -4.98
C VAL A 39 -18.58 -1.31 -5.33
N LEU A 40 -18.93 -1.15 -6.62
CA LEU A 40 -19.72 -0.02 -7.12
C LEU A 40 -21.21 -0.31 -7.41
N LYS A 41 -21.84 -1.32 -6.80
CA LYS A 41 -23.25 -1.67 -7.07
C LYS A 41 -24.21 -1.55 -5.88
N SER A 42 -23.82 -0.81 -4.86
CA SER A 42 -24.73 -0.30 -3.83
C SER A 42 -24.39 1.16 -3.58
N SER A 43 -25.39 2.04 -3.74
CA SER A 43 -25.37 3.50 -3.51
C SER A 43 -24.22 3.97 -2.63
N ILE A 44 -23.10 4.38 -3.24
CA ILE A 44 -22.00 4.99 -2.50
C ILE A 44 -22.51 6.35 -2.06
N GLU A 45 -22.53 6.60 -0.75
CA GLU A 45 -22.88 7.92 -0.23
C GLU A 45 -21.91 8.97 -0.82
N PRO A 46 -22.37 10.18 -1.17
CA PRO A 46 -21.52 11.20 -1.77
C PRO A 46 -20.23 11.48 -1.00
N GLU A 47 -20.29 11.37 0.33
CA GLU A 47 -19.17 11.52 1.25
C GLU A 47 -18.12 10.42 1.08
N ASP A 48 -18.56 9.18 0.88
CA ASP A 48 -17.70 8.01 0.72
C ASP A 48 -16.98 8.08 -0.64
N TYR A 49 -17.68 8.55 -1.67
CA TYR A 49 -17.06 8.82 -2.98
C TYR A 49 -16.01 9.93 -2.89
N ARG A 50 -16.30 11.00 -2.15
CA ARG A 50 -15.34 12.10 -1.95
C ARG A 50 -14.06 11.63 -1.28
N GLU A 51 -14.15 10.71 -0.33
CA GLU A 51 -12.97 10.13 0.34
C GLU A 51 -12.07 9.37 -0.66
N LEU A 52 -12.66 8.61 -1.57
CA LEU A 52 -11.91 7.92 -2.63
C LEU A 52 -11.21 8.89 -3.59
N VAL A 53 -11.86 10.00 -3.96
CA VAL A 53 -11.27 11.03 -4.82
C VAL A 53 -10.08 11.69 -4.14
N LEU A 54 -10.23 12.08 -2.87
CA LEU A 54 -9.14 12.67 -2.09
C LEU A 54 -7.96 11.71 -1.91
N LEU A 55 -8.22 10.40 -1.82
CA LEU A 55 -7.16 9.41 -1.73
C LEU A 55 -6.36 9.33 -3.03
N ASP A 56 -7.03 9.32 -4.18
CA ASP A 56 -6.38 9.32 -5.50
C ASP A 56 -5.48 10.57 -5.65
N GLU A 57 -5.99 11.74 -5.25
CA GLU A 57 -5.22 12.98 -5.21
C GLU A 57 -4.02 12.87 -4.27
N PHE A 58 -4.21 12.37 -3.05
CA PHE A 58 -3.12 12.18 -2.08
C PHE A 58 -2.01 11.30 -2.64
N LEU A 59 -2.36 10.15 -3.21
CA LEU A 59 -1.39 9.21 -3.77
C LEU A 59 -0.65 9.81 -4.96
N ALA A 60 -1.35 10.53 -5.84
CA ALA A 60 -0.75 11.17 -7.01
C ALA A 60 0.27 12.27 -6.66
N HIS A 61 0.02 13.03 -5.58
CA HIS A 61 0.88 14.14 -5.19
C HIS A 61 1.99 13.75 -4.21
N HIS A 62 1.72 12.78 -3.32
CA HIS A 62 2.58 12.52 -2.16
C HIS A 62 3.27 11.16 -2.16
N VAL A 63 2.98 10.28 -3.14
CA VAL A 63 3.57 8.94 -3.18
C VAL A 63 4.19 8.67 -4.54
N CYS A 64 5.45 8.25 -4.52
CA CYS A 64 6.21 7.94 -5.71
C CYS A 64 6.91 6.58 -5.55
N GLN A 65 7.02 5.82 -6.64
CA GLN A 65 7.85 4.62 -6.65
C GLN A 65 9.34 4.99 -6.60
N ASP A 66 10.10 4.29 -5.78
CA ASP A 66 11.53 4.52 -5.56
C ASP A 66 12.21 3.19 -5.26
N ALA A 67 13.14 2.73 -6.11
CA ALA A 67 13.74 1.41 -5.99
C ALA A 67 14.63 1.19 -4.73
N ILE A 68 14.96 2.26 -4.00
CA ILE A 68 15.92 2.24 -2.90
C ILE A 68 15.21 2.43 -1.57
N ARG A 69 14.19 3.31 -1.54
CA ARG A 69 13.55 3.75 -0.31
C ARG A 69 12.33 2.91 0.02
N ASN A 70 12.04 2.90 1.31
CA ASN A 70 10.85 2.27 1.87
C ASN A 70 10.14 3.29 2.77
N VAL A 71 8.81 3.22 2.80
CA VAL A 71 7.96 4.08 3.65
C VAL A 71 7.25 3.22 4.68
N GLN A 72 7.27 3.63 5.94
CA GLN A 72 6.53 2.95 7.00
C GLN A 72 5.02 3.04 6.74
N CYS A 73 4.30 1.92 6.83
CA CYS A 73 2.88 1.89 6.50
C CYS A 73 2.06 2.85 7.37
N MET A 74 2.35 2.86 8.68
CA MET A 74 1.70 3.76 9.64
C MET A 74 1.97 5.24 9.37
N LEU A 75 3.17 5.59 8.88
CA LEU A 75 3.50 6.96 8.54
C LEU A 75 2.62 7.44 7.39
N LEU A 76 2.52 6.63 6.33
CA LEU A 76 1.72 7.00 5.17
C LEU A 76 0.22 7.06 5.48
N TRP A 77 -0.28 6.14 6.31
CA TRP A 77 -1.63 6.20 6.85
C TRP A 77 -1.89 7.49 7.63
N THR A 78 -0.95 7.88 8.50
CA THR A 78 -1.10 9.09 9.32
C THR A 78 -1.10 10.35 8.45
N GLU A 79 -0.26 10.42 7.42
CA GLU A 79 -0.25 11.55 6.49
C GLU A 79 -1.55 11.65 5.68
N TRP A 80 -2.10 10.52 5.25
CA TRP A 80 -3.42 10.47 4.64
C TRP A 80 -4.51 11.03 5.57
N VAL A 81 -4.59 10.54 6.80
CA VAL A 81 -5.57 11.02 7.81
C VAL A 81 -5.40 12.53 8.04
N ARG A 82 -4.17 13.02 8.13
CA ARG A 82 -3.88 14.45 8.32
C ARG A 82 -4.38 15.29 7.14
N LEU A 83 -4.11 14.87 5.90
CA LEU A 83 -4.59 15.58 4.71
C LEU A 83 -6.12 15.58 4.65
N PHE A 84 -6.73 14.43 4.89
CA PHE A 84 -8.18 14.28 4.86
C PHE A 84 -8.86 15.16 5.91
N GLN A 85 -8.37 15.17 7.15
CA GLN A 85 -8.87 16.02 8.23
C GLN A 85 -8.73 17.51 7.92
N ARG A 86 -7.60 17.93 7.35
CA ARG A 86 -7.39 19.32 6.94
C ARG A 86 -8.37 19.76 5.86
N THR A 87 -8.75 18.85 4.96
CA THR A 87 -9.61 19.14 3.80
C THR A 87 -11.10 19.05 4.13
N THR A 88 -11.49 18.18 5.05
CA THR A 88 -12.90 17.84 5.31
C THR A 88 -13.37 18.15 6.72
N HIS A 89 -12.45 18.43 7.65
CA HIS A 89 -12.70 18.54 9.09
C HIS A 89 -13.34 17.28 9.71
N ARG A 90 -13.13 16.12 9.09
CA ARG A 90 -13.67 14.81 9.51
C ARG A 90 -12.57 13.74 9.52
N PHE A 91 -12.85 12.63 10.20
CA PHE A 91 -12.00 11.43 10.15
C PHE A 91 -12.40 10.55 8.93
N PRO A 92 -11.44 9.90 8.24
CA PRO A 92 -11.74 8.95 7.17
C PRO A 92 -12.69 7.84 7.64
N ARG A 93 -13.71 7.49 6.85
CA ARG A 93 -14.72 6.49 7.22
C ARG A 93 -14.58 5.20 6.41
N VAL A 94 -14.16 5.32 5.15
CA VAL A 94 -14.12 4.23 4.18
C VAL A 94 -12.72 3.63 4.11
N ILE A 95 -11.72 4.49 4.00
CA ILE A 95 -10.32 4.14 3.84
C ILE A 95 -9.73 4.14 5.24
N LEU A 96 -9.79 3.00 5.92
CA LEU A 96 -9.04 2.79 7.16
C LEU A 96 -7.64 2.26 6.82
N GLU A 97 -6.81 2.00 7.84
CA GLU A 97 -5.41 1.64 7.64
C GLU A 97 -5.23 0.37 6.77
N ASN A 98 -6.04 -0.66 7.02
CA ASN A 98 -5.94 -1.94 6.30
C ASN A 98 -6.39 -1.80 4.84
N GLU A 99 -7.43 -1.00 4.60
CA GLU A 99 -7.96 -0.67 3.29
C GLU A 99 -6.94 0.14 2.50
N LEU A 100 -6.36 1.18 3.12
CA LEU A 100 -5.26 1.94 2.52
C LEU A 100 -4.11 1.01 2.12
N ARG A 101 -3.76 0.07 3.00
CA ARG A 101 -2.70 -0.90 2.76
C ARG A 101 -2.98 -1.78 1.55
N ALA A 102 -4.19 -2.32 1.44
CA ALA A 102 -4.60 -3.13 0.29
C ALA A 102 -4.65 -2.31 -1.00
N ILE A 103 -5.10 -1.05 -0.92
CA ILE A 103 -5.16 -0.14 -2.07
C ILE A 103 -3.76 0.15 -2.59
N ILE A 104 -2.81 0.50 -1.73
CA ILE A 104 -1.44 0.85 -2.13
C ILE A 104 -0.72 -0.36 -2.76
N THR A 105 -0.80 -1.54 -2.14
CA THR A 105 -0.15 -2.74 -2.70
C THR A 105 -0.75 -3.11 -4.05
N GLY A 106 -2.08 -2.99 -4.20
CA GLY A 106 -2.77 -3.25 -5.47
C GLY A 106 -2.48 -2.20 -6.56
N MET A 107 -2.51 -0.91 -6.23
CA MET A 107 -2.35 0.17 -7.20
C MET A 107 -0.89 0.38 -7.62
N MET A 108 0.05 0.26 -6.67
CA MET A 108 1.46 0.55 -6.92
C MET A 108 2.32 -0.70 -7.13
N ALA A 109 1.73 -1.89 -7.07
CA ALA A 109 2.42 -3.18 -7.25
C ALA A 109 3.66 -3.30 -6.34
N VAL A 110 3.49 -2.93 -5.07
CA VAL A 110 4.55 -2.96 -4.05
C VAL A 110 4.28 -4.03 -3.00
N ASP A 111 5.35 -4.62 -2.50
CA ASP A 111 5.31 -5.57 -1.39
C ASP A 111 5.43 -4.85 -0.03
N ILE A 112 4.96 -5.52 1.02
CA ILE A 112 5.15 -5.07 2.40
C ILE A 112 6.15 -5.99 3.08
N ALA A 113 7.23 -5.41 3.58
CA ALA A 113 8.18 -6.11 4.44
C ALA A 113 8.01 -5.68 5.89
N ASN A 114 8.50 -6.50 6.82
CA ASN A 114 8.60 -6.14 8.21
C ASN A 114 10.02 -5.66 8.52
N ASP A 115 10.15 -4.36 8.81
CA ASP A 115 11.38 -3.78 9.33
C ASP A 115 11.45 -4.01 10.85
N THR A 116 12.55 -4.57 11.34
CA THR A 116 12.69 -4.95 12.76
C THR A 116 12.61 -3.77 13.73
N THR A 117 12.82 -2.54 13.25
CA THR A 117 12.82 -1.31 14.06
C THR A 117 11.57 -0.46 13.83
N ARG A 118 11.07 -0.41 12.60
CA ARG A 118 9.95 0.46 12.19
C ARG A 118 8.64 -0.29 12.04
N GLY A 119 8.65 -1.62 12.06
CA GLY A 119 7.49 -2.45 11.75
C GLY A 119 7.21 -2.50 10.24
N PRO A 120 5.95 -2.62 9.81
CA PRO A 120 5.61 -2.78 8.40
C PRO A 120 6.03 -1.57 7.54
N VAL A 121 6.66 -1.85 6.40
CA VAL A 121 7.09 -0.87 5.40
C VAL A 121 6.64 -1.28 4.00
N TYR A 122 6.20 -0.32 3.19
CA TYR A 122 6.05 -0.50 1.76
C TYR A 122 7.45 -0.49 1.12
N CYS A 123 7.77 -1.56 0.42
CA CYS A 123 9.03 -1.69 -0.30
C CYS A 123 8.95 -0.93 -1.61
N GLY A 124 9.96 -0.13 -1.91
CA GLY A 124 10.04 0.53 -3.21
C GLY A 124 9.18 1.79 -3.32
N LEU A 125 8.85 2.43 -2.19
CA LEU A 125 8.09 3.68 -2.13
C LEU A 125 8.90 4.80 -1.47
N ARG A 126 8.63 6.02 -1.93
CA ARG A 126 9.07 7.26 -1.29
C ARG A 126 7.87 8.19 -1.10
N PHE A 127 7.79 8.78 0.09
CA PHE A 127 6.87 9.87 0.39
C PHE A 127 7.45 11.21 -0.13
N VAL A 128 6.61 11.99 -0.81
CA VAL A 128 6.93 13.32 -1.34
C VAL A 128 6.05 14.33 -0.58
N PRO A 129 6.64 15.19 0.25
CA PRO A 129 5.88 16.18 1.01
C PRO A 129 5.28 17.26 0.11
#